data_AF-A0A966CBK1-F1
#
_entry.id   AF-A0A966CBK1-F1
#
_cell.length_a   1.000
_cell.length_b   1.000
_cell.length_c   1.000
_cell.angle_alpha   90.00
_cell.angle_beta   90.00
_cell.angle_gamma   90.00
#
_symmetry.space_group_name_H-M   'P 1'
#
loop_
_entity.id
_entity.type
_entity.pdbx_description
1 polymer ?
#
loop_
_entity_poly.entity_id
_entity_poly.type
_entity_poly.pdbx_seq_one_letter_code
_entity_poly.pdbx_strand_id
1 'polypeptide(L)'
;MSQLITKNVINRNTEEAIAILYSCGEESKDELFWEDIKEPYKSILEECYYVNEEGKYNQLEQITNSIKYNRISYIKLGIQLYQVKYYRLYKNRYKSFKEYCEKAVHYQIWRANQVIDSASIAIKLIKAGFNIIPQNEAQARLLIKLSEEELVQKWQEVLDTYEPHKITANRIEMIIFGEQNFKKGTLKLPIQVIREIEVKAIENGMTAGDLITKIIAGELIINSDGSTETKFKERLEILENPSSEMLNNWEKDLHKLAFQERNKVDDFAEDLAEEVKNTVIDFKTVIKKCFIKFFFASKSLSIMKVIN
;
A
#
# COMPACT_ATOMS: atom_id res chain seq x y z
N MET A 1 -47.07 -12.63 -22.81
CA MET A 1 -46.78 -13.18 -21.47
C MET A 1 -45.46 -12.69 -20.86
N SER A 2 -44.35 -12.61 -21.62
CA SER A 2 -43.06 -12.11 -21.11
C SER A 2 -43.12 -10.68 -20.54
N GLN A 3 -43.75 -9.72 -21.22
CA GLN A 3 -43.83 -8.31 -20.77
C GLN A 3 -44.63 -8.09 -19.47
N LEU A 4 -45.62 -8.96 -19.18
CA LEU A 4 -46.42 -8.89 -17.95
C LEU A 4 -45.61 -9.37 -16.74
N ILE A 5 -44.78 -10.40 -16.93
CA ILE A 5 -43.87 -10.91 -15.91
C ILE A 5 -42.79 -9.86 -15.60
N THR A 6 -42.22 -9.22 -16.63
CA THR A 6 -41.21 -8.16 -16.41
C THR A 6 -41.79 -6.95 -15.68
N LYS A 7 -43.01 -6.51 -16.04
CA LYS A 7 -43.70 -5.42 -15.33
C LYS A 7 -43.96 -5.75 -13.86
N ASN A 8 -44.47 -6.94 -13.57
CA ASN A 8 -44.78 -7.36 -12.20
C ASN A 8 -43.53 -7.49 -11.31
N VAL A 9 -42.41 -7.95 -11.88
CA VAL A 9 -41.13 -8.05 -11.15
C VAL A 9 -40.53 -6.66 -10.88
N ILE A 10 -40.58 -5.76 -11.86
CA ILE A 10 -40.10 -4.37 -11.69
C ILE A 10 -40.94 -3.66 -10.62
N ASN A 11 -42.27 -3.81 -10.65
CA ASN A 11 -43.18 -3.18 -9.67
C ASN A 11 -42.94 -3.69 -8.24
N ARG A 12 -42.67 -4.99 -8.10
CA ARG A 12 -42.34 -5.59 -6.81
C ARG A 12 -41.02 -5.08 -6.23
N ASN A 13 -39.98 -4.95 -7.05
CA ASN A 13 -38.69 -4.43 -6.60
C ASN A 13 -38.78 -2.95 -6.20
N THR A 14 -39.61 -2.15 -6.87
CA THR A 14 -39.86 -0.76 -6.48
C THR A 14 -40.65 -0.68 -5.18
N GLU A 15 -41.69 -1.52 -5.00
CA GLU A 15 -42.45 -1.58 -3.75
C GLU A 15 -41.60 -2.05 -2.56
N GLU A 16 -40.72 -3.04 -2.76
CA GLU A 16 -39.76 -3.50 -1.74
C GLU A 16 -38.71 -2.42 -1.42
N ALA A 17 -38.21 -1.69 -2.42
CA ALA A 17 -37.28 -0.57 -2.21
C ALA A 17 -37.94 0.61 -1.47
N ILE A 18 -39.21 0.90 -1.76
CA ILE A 18 -40.02 1.90 -1.06
C ILE A 18 -40.26 1.48 0.38
N ALA A 19 -40.61 0.21 0.62
CA ALA A 19 -40.83 -0.32 1.96
C ALA A 19 -39.58 -0.22 2.86
N ILE A 20 -38.37 -0.26 2.29
CA ILE A 20 -37.11 -0.03 3.02
C ILE A 20 -36.96 1.43 3.48
N LEU A 21 -37.55 2.39 2.77
CA LEU A 21 -37.50 3.79 3.16
C LEU A 21 -38.43 4.05 4.36
N TYR A 22 -39.58 3.39 4.48
CA TYR A 22 -40.42 3.54 5.66
C TYR A 22 -39.89 2.74 6.85
N SER A 23 -40.14 3.21 8.08
CA SER A 23 -39.65 2.53 9.29
C SER A 23 -40.20 1.09 9.37
N CYS A 24 -39.33 0.13 9.68
CA CYS A 24 -39.75 -1.24 10.00
C CYS A 24 -40.42 -1.24 11.38
N GLY A 25 -41.70 -0.88 11.44
CA GLY A 25 -42.52 -0.96 12.64
C GLY A 25 -43.97 -0.62 12.32
N GLU A 26 -44.91 -1.30 12.96
CA GLU A 26 -46.37 -1.13 12.76
C GLU A 26 -46.93 0.24 13.20
N GLU A 27 -46.12 1.29 13.28
CA GLU A 27 -46.54 2.60 13.76
C GLU A 27 -46.30 3.66 12.69
N SER A 28 -47.41 4.23 12.21
CA SER A 28 -47.50 5.46 11.42
C SER A 28 -46.81 5.46 10.05
N LYS A 29 -47.61 5.48 8.98
CA LYS A 29 -47.14 5.79 7.60
C LYS A 29 -46.54 7.19 7.44
N ASP A 30 -46.53 8.01 8.50
CA ASP A 30 -46.23 9.44 8.44
C ASP A 30 -44.87 9.82 9.06
N GLU A 31 -44.08 8.86 9.58
CA GLU A 31 -42.77 9.15 10.20
C GLU A 31 -41.60 8.58 9.37
N LEU A 32 -40.83 9.47 8.73
CA LEU A 32 -39.67 9.10 7.91
C LEU A 32 -38.45 8.91 8.81
N PHE A 33 -37.90 7.69 8.91
CA PHE A 33 -36.79 7.40 9.84
C PHE A 33 -35.52 8.21 9.58
N TRP A 34 -35.39 8.78 8.37
CA TRP A 34 -34.18 9.45 7.91
C TRP A 34 -34.13 10.94 8.26
N GLU A 35 -35.15 11.50 8.91
CA GLU A 35 -35.15 12.91 9.32
C GLU A 35 -34.01 13.23 10.32
N ASP A 36 -33.68 12.27 11.19
CA ASP A 36 -32.61 12.35 12.18
C ASP A 36 -31.22 11.99 11.65
N ILE A 37 -31.14 11.52 10.40
CA ILE A 37 -29.87 11.16 9.78
C ILE A 37 -29.09 12.43 9.43
N LYS A 38 -27.79 12.40 9.70
CA LYS A 38 -26.89 13.51 9.36
C LYS A 38 -26.56 13.50 7.86
N GLU A 39 -26.31 14.69 7.32
CA GLU A 39 -25.73 14.84 5.98
C GLU A 39 -24.41 14.07 5.86
N PRO A 40 -24.11 13.49 4.68
CA PRO A 40 -24.83 13.58 3.40
C PRO A 40 -25.89 12.50 3.16
N TYR A 41 -26.05 11.55 4.09
CA TYR A 41 -26.92 10.37 3.87
C TYR A 41 -28.40 10.73 3.83
N LYS A 42 -28.79 11.77 4.57
CA LYS A 42 -30.14 12.33 4.53
C LYS A 42 -30.53 12.78 3.12
N SER A 43 -29.71 13.62 2.48
CA SER A 43 -29.93 14.07 1.09
C SER A 43 -30.13 12.91 0.10
N ILE A 44 -29.38 11.81 0.27
CA ILE A 44 -29.51 10.63 -0.60
C ILE A 44 -30.88 9.95 -0.41
N LEU A 45 -31.30 9.80 0.85
CA LEU A 45 -32.58 9.16 1.18
C LEU A 45 -33.77 10.02 0.76
N GLU A 46 -33.65 11.35 0.89
CA GLU A 46 -34.61 12.31 0.33
C GLU A 46 -34.71 12.17 -1.20
N GLU A 47 -33.59 12.10 -1.92
CA GLU A 47 -33.59 11.90 -3.38
C GLU A 47 -34.27 10.58 -3.76
N CYS A 48 -34.01 9.49 -3.03
CA CYS A 48 -34.69 8.21 -3.23
C CYS A 48 -36.21 8.31 -3.02
N TYR A 49 -36.65 9.07 -2.03
CA TYR A 49 -38.07 9.29 -1.76
C TYR A 49 -38.75 10.05 -2.91
N TYR A 50 -38.18 11.17 -3.36
CA TYR A 50 -38.73 11.97 -4.46
C TYR A 50 -38.78 11.22 -5.80
N VAL A 51 -37.80 10.34 -6.07
CA VAL A 51 -37.82 9.48 -7.27
C VAL A 51 -39.04 8.56 -7.28
N ASN A 52 -39.57 8.15 -6.12
CA ASN A 52 -40.73 7.27 -6.05
C ASN A 52 -42.06 8.03 -6.19
N GLU A 53 -42.20 9.18 -5.54
CA GLU A 53 -43.42 9.99 -5.57
C GLU A 53 -43.57 10.80 -6.88
N GLU A 54 -42.50 11.46 -7.31
CA GLU A 54 -42.51 12.40 -8.43
C GLU A 54 -41.80 11.86 -9.69
N GLY A 55 -41.14 10.70 -9.60
CA GLY A 55 -40.33 10.15 -10.69
C GLY A 55 -41.07 9.92 -12.00
N LYS A 56 -42.39 9.69 -11.94
CA LYS A 56 -43.24 9.53 -13.13
C LYS A 56 -43.40 10.82 -13.95
N TYR A 57 -43.18 11.98 -13.33
CA TYR A 57 -43.29 13.29 -13.98
C TYR A 57 -41.95 13.84 -14.48
N ASN A 58 -40.85 13.17 -14.16
CA ASN A 58 -39.53 13.58 -14.60
C ASN A 58 -39.36 13.38 -16.11
N GLN A 59 -38.83 14.39 -16.79
CA GLN A 59 -38.55 14.29 -18.21
C GLN A 59 -37.28 13.46 -18.44
N LEU A 60 -37.30 12.59 -19.47
CA LEU A 60 -36.17 11.73 -19.81
C LEU A 60 -34.87 12.53 -20.00
N GLU A 61 -34.95 13.70 -20.63
CA GLU A 61 -33.79 14.56 -20.85
C GLU A 61 -33.19 15.07 -19.53
N GLN A 62 -34.02 15.49 -18.59
CA GLN A 62 -33.58 15.97 -17.27
C GLN A 62 -32.85 14.86 -16.51
N ILE A 63 -33.43 13.66 -16.46
CA ILE A 63 -32.81 12.50 -15.80
C ILE A 63 -31.54 12.06 -16.52
N THR A 64 -31.53 12.05 -17.85
CA THR A 64 -30.35 11.72 -18.64
C THR A 64 -29.20 12.68 -18.36
N ASN A 65 -29.49 13.98 -18.26
CA ASN A 65 -28.49 14.98 -17.90
C ASN A 65 -28.01 14.81 -16.47
N SER A 66 -28.90 14.53 -15.50
CA SER A 66 -28.52 14.20 -14.12
C SER A 66 -27.57 12.99 -14.06
N ILE A 67 -27.87 11.91 -14.79
CA ILE A 67 -27.01 10.73 -14.90
C ILE A 67 -25.63 11.10 -15.48
N LYS A 68 -25.59 11.92 -16.54
CA LYS A 68 -24.32 12.39 -17.11
C LYS A 68 -23.52 13.23 -16.11
N TYR A 69 -24.16 14.14 -15.37
CA TYR A 69 -23.52 14.92 -14.32
C TYR A 69 -22.95 14.04 -13.21
N ASN A 70 -23.69 13.02 -12.78
CA ASN A 70 -23.26 12.10 -11.74
C ASN A 70 -22.02 11.28 -12.16
N ARG A 71 -21.90 10.92 -13.45
CA ARG A 71 -20.69 10.26 -13.98
C ARG A 71 -19.46 11.16 -13.87
N ILE A 72 -19.60 12.45 -14.12
CA ILE A 72 -18.49 13.42 -14.04
C ILE A 72 -18.38 14.13 -12.69
N SER A 73 -19.08 13.64 -11.65
CA SER A 73 -19.12 14.23 -10.31
C SER A 73 -17.75 14.36 -9.64
N TYR A 74 -16.79 13.51 -10.01
CA TYR A 74 -15.40 13.60 -9.52
C TYR A 74 -14.75 14.96 -9.87
N ILE A 75 -15.17 15.62 -10.95
CA ILE A 75 -14.68 16.95 -11.32
C ILE A 75 -15.13 17.97 -10.28
N LYS A 76 -16.41 17.94 -9.90
CA LYS A 76 -16.99 18.82 -8.85
C LYS A 76 -16.28 18.57 -7.51
N LEU A 77 -16.09 17.30 -7.14
CA LEU A 77 -15.36 16.92 -5.93
C LEU A 77 -13.92 17.46 -5.95
N GLY A 78 -13.20 17.31 -7.06
CA GLY A 78 -11.84 17.83 -7.22
C GLY A 78 -11.77 19.35 -7.10
N ILE A 79 -12.72 20.08 -7.69
CA ILE A 79 -12.83 21.55 -7.56
C ILE A 79 -13.08 21.95 -6.10
N GLN A 80 -13.99 21.27 -5.40
CA GLN A 80 -14.29 21.55 -3.99
C GLN A 80 -13.09 21.27 -3.07
N LEU A 81 -12.40 20.15 -3.27
CA LEU A 81 -11.17 19.83 -2.55
C LEU A 81 -10.07 20.87 -2.82
N TYR A 82 -9.93 21.28 -4.08
CA TYR A 82 -9.00 22.34 -4.47
C TYR A 82 -9.36 23.68 -3.81
N GLN A 83 -10.64 24.04 -3.77
CA GLN A 83 -11.11 25.26 -3.12
C GLN A 83 -10.75 25.29 -1.63
N VAL A 84 -11.00 24.18 -0.91
CA VAL A 84 -10.63 24.06 0.51
C VAL A 84 -9.11 24.16 0.70
N LYS A 85 -8.33 23.54 -0.18
CA LYS A 85 -6.86 23.58 -0.16
C LYS A 85 -6.31 24.98 -0.46
N TYR A 86 -6.81 25.62 -1.51
CA TYR A 86 -6.36 26.91 -2.03
C TYR A 86 -6.65 28.05 -1.06
N TYR A 87 -7.90 28.17 -0.60
CA TYR A 87 -8.29 29.19 0.37
C TYR A 87 -7.97 28.80 1.82
N ARG A 88 -7.43 27.59 2.03
CA ARG A 88 -7.04 27.06 3.36
C ARG A 88 -8.19 27.10 4.37
N LEU A 89 -9.41 26.80 3.91
CA LEU A 89 -10.65 26.87 4.71
C LEU A 89 -10.62 25.96 5.95
N TYR A 90 -9.77 24.94 5.93
CA TYR A 90 -9.57 24.01 7.04
C TYR A 90 -8.86 24.62 8.27
N LYS A 91 -8.15 25.75 8.12
CA LYS A 91 -7.25 26.29 9.17
C LYS A 91 -7.90 26.56 10.52
N ASN A 92 -9.20 26.89 10.54
CA ASN A 92 -9.90 27.21 11.79
C ASN A 92 -10.21 25.97 12.64
N ARG A 93 -10.22 24.76 12.03
CA ARG A 93 -10.63 23.51 12.70
C ARG A 93 -9.59 22.39 12.63
N TYR A 94 -8.64 22.48 11.70
CA TYR A 94 -7.64 21.43 11.43
C TYR A 94 -6.26 22.06 11.24
N LYS A 95 -5.21 21.39 11.73
CA LYS A 95 -3.83 21.90 11.68
C LYS A 95 -3.24 21.87 10.27
N SER A 96 -3.70 20.93 9.44
CA SER A 96 -3.21 20.75 8.06
C SER A 96 -4.32 20.28 7.12
N PHE A 97 -4.08 20.42 5.82
CA PHE A 97 -4.98 19.88 4.80
C PHE A 97 -5.08 18.35 4.89
N LYS A 98 -3.99 17.67 5.28
CA LYS A 98 -3.97 16.23 5.53
C LYS A 98 -4.96 15.85 6.62
N GLU A 99 -4.89 16.53 7.77
CA GLU A 99 -5.77 16.27 8.91
C GLU A 99 -7.24 16.52 8.56
N TYR A 100 -7.53 17.58 7.78
CA TYR A 100 -8.87 17.82 7.25
C TYR A 100 -9.36 16.66 6.36
N CYS A 101 -8.54 16.21 5.41
CA CYS A 101 -8.91 15.12 4.52
C CYS A 101 -9.21 13.83 5.31
N GLU A 102 -8.36 13.48 6.27
CA GLU A 102 -8.49 12.24 7.04
C GLU A 102 -9.67 12.28 8.02
N LYS A 103 -9.90 13.41 8.70
CA LYS A 103 -10.92 13.52 9.75
C LYS A 103 -12.30 13.95 9.26
N ALA A 104 -12.37 14.84 8.25
CA ALA A 104 -13.64 15.41 7.79
C ALA A 104 -14.17 14.73 6.53
N VAL A 105 -13.27 14.41 5.59
CA VAL A 105 -13.63 13.83 4.28
C VAL A 105 -13.45 12.30 4.27
N HIS A 106 -12.72 11.76 5.25
CA HIS A 106 -12.34 10.35 5.34
C HIS A 106 -11.49 9.87 4.16
N TYR A 107 -10.66 10.76 3.61
CA TYR A 107 -9.71 10.49 2.53
C TYR A 107 -8.26 10.57 3.01
N GLN A 108 -7.42 9.69 2.49
CA GLN A 108 -5.97 9.89 2.55
C GLN A 108 -5.58 11.09 1.67
N ILE A 109 -4.57 11.87 2.10
CA ILE A 109 -4.15 13.08 1.37
C ILE A 109 -3.73 12.81 -0.09
N TRP A 110 -3.08 11.67 -0.36
CA TRP A 110 -2.67 11.31 -1.72
C TRP A 110 -3.90 11.10 -2.61
N ARG A 111 -4.98 10.51 -2.06
CA ARG A 111 -6.25 10.33 -2.78
C ARG A 111 -6.90 11.69 -3.07
N ALA A 112 -6.93 12.60 -2.11
CA ALA A 112 -7.48 13.93 -2.31
C ALA A 112 -6.73 14.72 -3.40
N ASN A 113 -5.39 14.70 -3.38
CA ASN A 113 -4.58 15.33 -4.43
C ASN A 113 -4.82 14.68 -5.80
N GLN A 114 -4.90 13.35 -5.86
CA GLN A 114 -5.18 12.64 -7.10
C GLN A 114 -6.54 13.01 -7.72
N VAL A 115 -7.58 13.20 -6.91
CA VAL A 115 -8.89 13.69 -7.40
C VAL A 115 -8.79 15.12 -7.93
N ILE A 116 -8.05 16.00 -7.23
CA ILE A 116 -7.79 17.37 -7.69
C ILE A 116 -7.09 17.35 -9.06
N ASP A 117 -6.02 16.57 -9.19
CA ASP A 117 -5.24 16.48 -10.41
C ASP A 117 -6.07 15.89 -11.56
N SER A 118 -6.86 14.84 -11.30
CA SER A 118 -7.77 14.24 -12.28
C SER A 118 -8.85 15.22 -12.76
N ALA A 119 -9.43 16.00 -11.85
CA ALA A 119 -10.38 17.04 -12.21
C ALA A 119 -9.74 18.13 -13.09
N SER A 120 -8.47 18.48 -12.81
CA SER A 120 -7.74 19.44 -13.63
C SER A 120 -7.55 18.98 -15.09
N ILE A 121 -7.28 17.69 -15.31
CA ILE A 121 -7.18 17.11 -16.66
C ILE A 121 -8.52 17.21 -17.40
N ALA A 122 -9.62 16.87 -16.75
CA ALA A 122 -10.94 16.99 -17.36
C ALA A 122 -11.24 18.45 -17.77
N ILE A 123 -10.90 19.43 -16.93
CA ILE A 123 -11.04 20.86 -17.24
C ILE A 123 -10.17 21.26 -18.43
N LYS A 124 -8.92 20.76 -18.52
CA LYS A 124 -8.04 21.02 -19.67
C LYS A 124 -8.63 20.50 -20.97
N LEU A 125 -9.19 19.29 -20.95
CA LEU A 125 -9.86 18.71 -22.13
C LEU A 125 -11.12 19.50 -22.53
N ILE A 126 -11.91 19.96 -21.55
CA ILE A 126 -13.05 20.85 -21.83
C ILE A 126 -12.57 22.14 -22.50
N LYS A 127 -11.51 22.77 -21.97
CA LYS A 127 -10.91 23.99 -22.54
C LYS A 127 -10.35 23.79 -23.94
N ALA A 128 -9.84 22.59 -24.24
CA ALA A 128 -9.37 22.21 -25.57
C ALA A 128 -10.52 21.94 -26.57
N GLY A 129 -11.78 21.98 -26.14
CA GLY A 129 -12.96 21.84 -27.00
C GLY A 129 -13.50 20.42 -27.15
N PHE A 130 -13.08 19.48 -26.30
CA PHE A 130 -13.59 18.11 -26.35
C PHE A 130 -14.99 18.00 -25.74
N ASN A 131 -15.93 17.46 -26.53
CA ASN A 131 -17.30 17.18 -26.07
C ASN A 131 -17.41 15.88 -25.24
N ILE A 132 -16.44 14.98 -25.41
CA ILE A 132 -16.36 13.71 -24.69
C ILE A 132 -15.11 13.74 -23.82
N ILE A 133 -15.33 13.73 -22.52
CA ILE A 133 -14.27 13.77 -21.50
C ILE A 133 -14.26 12.47 -20.67
N PRO A 134 -13.20 12.20 -19.91
CA PRO A 134 -13.15 11.05 -19.01
C PRO A 134 -14.37 11.02 -18.07
N GLN A 135 -15.10 9.90 -18.11
CA GLN A 135 -16.39 9.68 -17.45
C GLN A 135 -16.26 9.17 -16.01
N ASN A 136 -15.03 9.03 -15.51
CA ASN A 136 -14.72 8.73 -14.12
C ASN A 136 -13.27 9.11 -13.84
N GLU A 137 -12.94 9.20 -12.55
CA GLU A 137 -11.59 9.60 -12.12
C GLU A 137 -10.51 8.60 -12.55
N ALA A 138 -10.80 7.29 -12.62
CA ALA A 138 -9.81 6.31 -13.02
C ALA A 138 -9.33 6.50 -14.47
N GLN A 139 -10.21 6.92 -15.38
CA GLN A 139 -9.85 7.30 -16.75
C GLN A 139 -8.99 8.57 -16.78
N ALA A 140 -9.42 9.63 -16.06
CA ALA A 140 -8.70 10.90 -16.01
C ALA A 140 -7.30 10.78 -15.39
N ARG A 141 -7.17 9.93 -14.36
CA ARG A 141 -5.93 9.74 -13.61
C ARG A 141 -4.76 9.30 -14.49
N LEU A 142 -5.01 8.49 -15.51
CA LEU A 142 -3.97 7.98 -16.41
C LEU A 142 -3.31 9.11 -17.22
N LEU A 143 -4.04 10.20 -17.42
CA LEU A 143 -3.64 11.34 -18.24
C LEU A 143 -2.86 12.40 -17.43
N ILE A 144 -2.78 12.28 -16.09
CA ILE A 144 -2.16 13.30 -15.21
C ILE A 144 -0.72 13.61 -15.58
N LYS A 145 0.04 12.61 -16.03
CA LYS A 145 1.48 12.74 -16.31
C LYS A 145 1.80 13.32 -17.68
N LEU A 146 0.79 13.52 -18.54
CA LEU A 146 0.99 14.01 -19.89
C LEU A 146 1.17 15.52 -19.92
N SER A 147 2.01 16.00 -20.82
CA SER A 147 2.05 17.42 -21.19
C SER A 147 0.75 17.85 -21.89
N GLU A 148 0.52 19.15 -22.05
CA GLU A 148 -0.74 19.63 -22.65
C GLU A 148 -0.91 19.23 -24.11
N GLU A 149 0.18 19.23 -24.88
CA GLU A 149 0.19 18.79 -26.28
C GLU A 149 -0.07 17.28 -26.39
N GLU A 150 0.63 16.47 -25.59
CA GLU A 150 0.45 15.03 -25.54
C GLU A 150 -0.96 14.65 -25.05
N LEU A 151 -1.51 15.39 -24.09
CA LEU A 151 -2.85 15.18 -23.57
C LEU A 151 -3.90 15.28 -24.68
N VAL A 152 -3.84 16.36 -25.48
CA VAL A 152 -4.79 16.58 -26.57
C VAL A 152 -4.62 15.51 -27.65
N GLN A 153 -3.37 15.23 -28.06
CA GLN A 153 -3.08 14.24 -29.08
C GLN A 153 -3.53 12.83 -28.66
N LYS A 154 -3.15 12.38 -27.47
CA LYS A 154 -3.48 11.05 -26.96
C LYS A 154 -4.96 10.90 -26.66
N TRP A 155 -5.62 11.95 -26.18
CA TRP A 155 -7.07 11.88 -25.98
C TRP A 155 -7.83 11.82 -27.31
N GLN A 156 -7.40 12.55 -28.33
CA GLN A 156 -7.95 12.42 -29.68
C GLN A 156 -7.77 11.00 -30.21
N GLU A 157 -6.58 10.41 -30.05
CA GLU A 157 -6.30 9.01 -30.43
C GLU A 157 -7.25 8.01 -29.73
N VAL A 158 -7.57 8.23 -28.45
CA VAL A 158 -8.56 7.41 -27.72
C VAL A 158 -9.95 7.52 -28.34
N LEU A 159 -10.39 8.73 -28.69
CA LEU A 159 -11.71 8.97 -29.28
C LEU A 159 -11.83 8.42 -30.71
N ASP A 160 -10.74 8.45 -31.47
CA ASP A 160 -10.69 7.91 -32.84
C ASP A 160 -10.66 6.38 -32.84
N THR A 161 -10.03 5.77 -31.83
CA THR A 161 -9.86 4.31 -31.73
C THR A 161 -11.09 3.61 -31.14
N TYR A 162 -11.75 4.24 -30.16
CA TYR A 162 -12.82 3.60 -29.39
C TYR A 162 -14.10 4.42 -29.37
N GLU A 163 -15.23 3.73 -29.58
CA GLU A 163 -16.55 4.33 -29.38
C GLU A 163 -16.73 4.77 -27.91
N PRO A 164 -17.52 5.83 -27.62
CA PRO A 164 -17.59 6.44 -26.29
C PRO A 164 -17.97 5.48 -25.14
N HIS A 165 -18.82 4.48 -25.40
CA HIS A 165 -19.27 3.50 -24.39
C HIS A 165 -18.23 2.39 -24.15
N LYS A 166 -17.21 2.28 -24.99
CA LYS A 166 -16.14 1.30 -24.95
C LYS A 166 -14.86 1.85 -24.33
N ILE A 167 -14.79 3.14 -24.04
CA ILE A 167 -13.62 3.77 -23.42
C ILE A 167 -13.53 3.31 -21.96
N THR A 168 -12.47 2.57 -21.64
CA THR A 168 -12.16 2.08 -20.28
C THR A 168 -10.76 2.53 -19.88
N ALA A 169 -10.46 2.56 -18.57
CA ALA A 169 -9.13 2.95 -18.07
C ALA A 169 -8.03 2.09 -18.72
N ASN A 170 -8.21 0.76 -18.78
CA ASN A 170 -7.21 -0.14 -19.38
C ASN A 170 -6.97 0.15 -20.87
N ARG A 171 -8.00 0.55 -21.62
CA ARG A 171 -7.87 0.89 -23.04
C ARG A 171 -7.15 2.22 -23.25
N ILE A 172 -7.43 3.20 -22.40
CA ILE A 172 -6.68 4.46 -22.36
C ILE A 172 -5.21 4.18 -22.02
N GLU A 173 -4.96 3.32 -21.03
CA GLU A 173 -3.61 2.93 -20.61
C GLU A 173 -2.81 2.32 -21.77
N MET A 174 -3.43 1.46 -22.58
CA MET A 174 -2.81 0.88 -23.78
C MET A 174 -2.38 1.95 -24.80
N ILE A 175 -3.18 3.00 -25.01
CA ILE A 175 -2.85 4.08 -25.96
C ILE A 175 -1.73 4.99 -25.42
N ILE A 176 -1.73 5.24 -24.12
CA ILE A 176 -0.76 6.14 -23.48
C ILE A 176 0.61 5.46 -23.31
N PHE A 177 0.62 4.26 -22.73
CA PHE A 177 1.86 3.59 -22.30
C PHE A 177 2.27 2.43 -23.22
N GLY A 178 1.48 2.11 -24.25
CA GLY A 178 1.68 0.98 -25.14
C GLY A 178 1.28 -0.36 -24.53
N GLU A 179 1.54 -1.46 -25.24
CA GLU A 179 1.42 -2.82 -24.70
C GLU A 179 2.49 -3.06 -23.63
N GLN A 180 2.17 -2.71 -22.38
CA GLN A 180 2.94 -3.17 -21.24
C GLN A 180 2.66 -4.67 -21.05
N ASN A 181 3.49 -5.49 -21.69
CA ASN A 181 3.43 -6.96 -21.71
C ASN A 181 3.77 -7.61 -20.36
N PHE A 182 3.13 -7.22 -19.27
CA PHE A 182 3.09 -8.03 -18.03
C PHE A 182 1.75 -7.83 -17.32
N LYS A 183 0.65 -8.26 -17.94
CA LYS A 183 -0.59 -8.44 -17.19
C LYS A 183 -0.33 -9.57 -16.18
N LYS A 184 -0.24 -9.21 -14.89
CA LYS A 184 -0.34 -10.20 -13.81
C LYS A 184 -1.69 -10.89 -13.95
N GLY A 185 -1.69 -12.11 -14.49
CA GLY A 185 -2.88 -12.94 -14.56
C GLY A 185 -3.21 -13.46 -13.16
N THR A 186 -4.49 -13.43 -12.78
CA THR A 186 -4.93 -14.11 -11.56
C THR A 186 -5.22 -15.57 -11.88
N LEU A 187 -4.38 -16.49 -11.40
CA LEU A 187 -4.68 -17.92 -11.43
C LEU A 187 -5.61 -18.24 -10.25
N LYS A 188 -6.84 -18.67 -10.53
CA LYS A 188 -7.76 -19.12 -9.49
C LYS A 188 -7.49 -20.58 -9.18
N LEU A 189 -6.76 -20.84 -8.11
CA LEU A 189 -6.53 -22.18 -7.58
C LEU A 189 -7.51 -22.46 -6.42
N PRO A 190 -7.94 -23.72 -6.23
CA PRO A 190 -8.62 -24.11 -4.99
C PRO A 190 -7.76 -23.79 -3.78
N ILE A 191 -8.38 -23.36 -2.68
CA ILE A 191 -7.69 -22.93 -1.44
C ILE A 191 -6.77 -24.04 -0.90
N GLN A 192 -7.16 -25.31 -1.05
CA GLN A 192 -6.36 -26.45 -0.63
C GLN A 192 -5.00 -26.49 -1.35
N VAL A 193 -5.01 -26.28 -2.67
CA VAL A 193 -3.79 -26.26 -3.50
C VAL A 193 -2.89 -25.09 -3.10
N ILE A 194 -3.47 -23.91 -2.81
CA ILE A 194 -2.70 -22.74 -2.36
C ILE A 194 -1.97 -23.04 -1.04
N ARG A 195 -2.66 -23.67 -0.09
CA ARG A 195 -2.07 -24.04 1.21
C ARG A 195 -0.94 -25.04 1.06
N GLU A 196 -1.10 -26.05 0.21
CA GLU A 196 -0.04 -27.03 -0.05
C GLU A 196 1.20 -26.38 -0.68
N ILE A 197 1.00 -25.42 -1.59
CA ILE A 197 2.10 -24.65 -2.18
C ILE A 197 2.80 -23.80 -1.11
N GLU A 198 2.05 -23.16 -0.22
CA GLU A 198 2.62 -22.35 0.87
C GLU A 198 3.42 -23.19 1.86
N VAL A 199 2.90 -24.35 2.28
CA VAL A 199 3.61 -25.27 3.17
C VAL A 199 4.92 -25.71 2.54
N LYS A 200 4.88 -26.15 1.27
CA LYS A 200 6.09 -26.58 0.55
C LYS A 200 7.08 -25.45 0.30
N ALA A 201 6.59 -24.22 0.13
CA ALA A 201 7.44 -23.05 -0.04
C ALA A 201 8.19 -22.72 1.26
N ILE A 202 7.51 -22.82 2.40
CA ILE A 202 8.09 -22.64 3.74
C ILE A 202 9.13 -23.73 4.03
N GLU A 203 8.82 -25.00 3.74
CA GLU A 203 9.75 -26.12 3.89
C GLU A 203 11.05 -25.90 3.08
N ASN A 204 10.95 -25.22 1.94
CA ASN A 204 12.07 -24.87 1.07
C ASN A 204 12.66 -23.48 1.33
N GLY A 205 12.22 -22.78 2.38
CA GLY A 205 12.72 -21.45 2.76
C GLY A 205 12.52 -20.36 1.69
N MET A 206 11.51 -20.50 0.82
CA MET A 206 11.24 -19.58 -0.28
C MET A 206 9.78 -19.10 -0.30
N THR A 207 9.49 -18.08 -1.11
CA THR A 207 8.10 -17.63 -1.28
C THR A 207 7.33 -18.58 -2.20
N ALA A 208 6.01 -18.65 -2.07
CA ALA A 208 5.17 -19.48 -2.93
C ALA A 208 5.34 -19.14 -4.43
N GLY A 209 5.56 -17.85 -4.75
CA GLY A 209 5.84 -17.40 -6.12
C GLY A 209 7.21 -17.88 -6.63
N ASP A 210 8.24 -17.83 -5.78
CA ASP A 210 9.59 -18.29 -6.15
C ASP A 210 9.63 -19.80 -6.32
N LEU A 211 8.91 -20.55 -5.48
CA LEU A 211 8.76 -22.00 -5.61
C LEU A 211 8.14 -22.36 -6.96
N ILE A 212 7.00 -21.74 -7.30
CA ILE A 212 6.34 -21.95 -8.59
C ILE A 212 7.29 -21.59 -9.75
N THR A 213 8.02 -20.48 -9.63
CA THR A 213 8.94 -20.02 -10.67
C THR A 213 10.09 -21.01 -10.87
N LYS A 214 10.69 -21.52 -9.80
CA LYS A 214 11.77 -22.52 -9.86
C LYS A 214 11.30 -23.88 -10.36
N ILE A 215 10.07 -24.28 -10.04
CA ILE A 215 9.44 -25.49 -10.61
C ILE A 215 9.24 -25.32 -12.12
N ILE A 216 8.69 -24.18 -12.56
CA ILE A 216 8.49 -23.89 -13.98
C ILE A 216 9.84 -23.83 -14.72
N ALA A 217 10.88 -23.27 -14.09
CA ALA A 217 12.23 -23.22 -14.63
C ALA A 217 12.93 -24.60 -14.66
N GLY A 218 12.35 -25.63 -14.05
CA GLY A 218 12.92 -26.98 -13.99
C GLY A 218 14.09 -27.13 -13.01
N GLU A 219 14.29 -26.17 -12.12
CA GLU A 219 15.35 -26.17 -11.10
C GLU A 219 14.98 -27.02 -9.87
N LEU A 220 13.67 -27.25 -9.67
CA LEU A 220 13.10 -28.05 -8.61
C LEU A 220 12.17 -29.13 -9.16
N ILE A 221 12.33 -30.36 -8.69
CA ILE A 221 11.41 -31.47 -8.96
C ILE A 221 10.75 -31.85 -7.63
N ILE A 222 9.41 -31.84 -7.60
CA ILE A 222 8.63 -32.36 -6.47
C ILE A 222 8.36 -33.84 -6.77
N ASN A 223 8.94 -34.72 -5.97
CA ASN A 223 8.72 -36.16 -6.04
C ASN A 223 7.31 -36.53 -5.50
N SER A 224 6.84 -37.73 -5.84
CA SER A 224 5.51 -38.24 -5.44
C SER A 224 5.32 -38.37 -3.92
N ASP A 225 6.40 -38.33 -3.15
CA ASP A 225 6.45 -38.39 -1.69
C ASP A 225 6.53 -37.02 -1.02
N GLY A 226 6.58 -35.93 -1.81
CA GLY A 226 6.65 -34.56 -1.32
C GLY A 226 8.07 -34.02 -1.13
N SER A 227 9.10 -34.84 -1.38
CA SER A 227 10.49 -34.38 -1.33
C SER A 227 10.83 -33.50 -2.55
N THR A 228 11.65 -32.48 -2.34
CA THR A 228 12.12 -31.57 -3.39
C THR A 228 13.59 -31.82 -3.70
N GLU A 229 13.87 -32.29 -4.90
CA GLU A 229 15.23 -32.37 -5.41
C GLU A 229 15.55 -31.09 -6.16
N THR A 230 16.54 -30.34 -5.67
CA THR A 230 17.21 -29.36 -6.51
C THR A 230 18.06 -30.14 -7.49
N LYS A 231 17.84 -29.97 -8.79
CA LYS A 231 18.89 -30.33 -9.74
C LYS A 231 20.04 -29.37 -9.47
N PHE A 232 20.99 -29.78 -8.64
CA PHE A 232 22.34 -29.24 -8.74
C PHE A 232 22.74 -29.50 -10.19
N LYS A 233 22.73 -28.46 -11.02
CA LYS A 233 23.66 -28.44 -12.15
C LYS A 233 25.01 -28.49 -11.47
N GLU A 234 25.56 -29.70 -11.34
CA GLU A 234 26.99 -29.90 -11.36
C GLU A 234 27.47 -29.21 -12.64
N ARG A 235 27.81 -27.92 -12.51
CA ARG A 235 28.91 -27.39 -13.28
C ARG A 235 30.16 -28.06 -12.68
N LEU A 236 30.32 -29.36 -12.94
CA LEU A 236 31.61 -30.01 -12.95
C LEU A 236 32.34 -29.48 -14.17
N GLU A 237 32.68 -28.18 -14.14
CA GLU A 237 33.90 -27.72 -14.77
C GLU A 237 35.01 -28.29 -13.88
N ILE A 238 35.42 -29.52 -14.19
CA ILE A 238 36.77 -29.96 -13.85
C ILE A 238 37.67 -28.92 -14.54
N LEU A 239 38.11 -27.93 -13.76
CA LEU A 239 39.04 -26.91 -14.20
C LEU A 239 40.41 -27.58 -14.19
N GLU A 240 40.64 -28.39 -15.23
CA GLU A 240 41.79 -29.30 -15.34
C GLU A 240 43.14 -28.56 -15.47
N ASN A 241 43.14 -27.22 -15.40
CA ASN A 241 44.31 -26.41 -15.09
C ASN A 241 43.88 -24.99 -14.64
N PRO A 242 43.89 -24.65 -13.33
CA PRO A 242 43.70 -23.28 -12.91
C PRO A 242 44.84 -22.40 -13.46
N SER A 243 44.47 -21.34 -14.18
CA SER A 243 45.41 -20.34 -14.69
C SER A 243 46.27 -19.76 -13.57
N SER A 244 47.54 -19.46 -13.86
CA SER A 244 48.47 -18.83 -12.90
C SER A 244 47.91 -17.52 -12.31
N GLU A 245 47.03 -16.84 -13.03
CA GLU A 245 46.38 -15.62 -12.56
C GLU A 245 45.27 -15.89 -11.52
N MET A 246 44.55 -17.00 -11.65
CA MET A 246 43.58 -17.44 -10.64
C MET A 246 44.28 -17.85 -9.35
N LEU A 247 45.40 -18.57 -9.44
CA LEU A 247 46.20 -18.96 -8.28
C LEU A 247 46.71 -17.74 -7.51
N ASN A 248 47.21 -16.71 -8.23
CA ASN A 248 47.65 -15.47 -7.61
C ASN A 248 46.51 -14.71 -6.91
N ASN A 249 45.30 -14.73 -7.48
CA ASN A 249 44.14 -14.09 -6.84
C ASN A 249 43.68 -14.86 -5.61
N TRP A 250 43.67 -16.19 -5.66
CA TRP A 250 43.35 -17.02 -4.51
C TRP A 250 44.38 -16.88 -3.40
N GLU A 251 45.67 -16.77 -3.73
CA GLU A 251 46.73 -16.51 -2.76
C GLU A 251 46.56 -15.14 -2.08
N LYS A 252 46.20 -14.10 -2.84
CA LYS A 252 45.87 -12.78 -2.28
C LYS A 252 44.65 -12.83 -1.36
N ASP A 253 43.60 -13.55 -1.74
CA ASP A 253 42.40 -13.70 -0.90
C ASP A 253 42.68 -14.50 0.37
N LEU A 254 43.51 -15.55 0.28
CA LEU A 254 43.99 -16.30 1.45
C LEU A 254 44.82 -15.42 2.39
N HIS A 255 45.72 -14.60 1.86
CA HIS A 255 46.47 -13.65 2.66
C HIS A 255 45.58 -12.61 3.34
N LYS A 256 44.54 -12.13 2.65
CA LYS A 256 43.58 -11.18 3.20
C LYS A 256 42.79 -11.80 4.36
N LEU A 257 42.35 -13.04 4.23
CA LEU A 257 41.65 -13.77 5.29
C LEU A 257 42.57 -14.05 6.48
N ALA A 258 43.81 -14.48 6.23
CA ALA A 258 44.79 -14.71 7.29
C ALA A 258 45.13 -13.42 8.06
N PHE A 259 45.17 -12.28 7.37
CA PHE A 259 45.37 -10.97 8.01
C PHE A 259 44.16 -10.56 8.85
N GLN A 260 42.94 -10.78 8.36
CA GLN A 260 41.72 -10.50 9.13
C GLN A 260 41.62 -11.34 10.39
N GLU A 261 41.97 -12.63 10.33
CA GLU A 261 41.99 -13.50 11.50
C GLU A 261 43.09 -13.11 12.49
N ARG A 262 44.28 -12.71 12.02
CA ARG A 262 45.35 -12.21 12.91
C ARG A 262 44.93 -10.93 13.64
N ASN A 263 44.29 -9.98 12.95
CA ASN A 263 43.81 -8.76 13.59
C ASN A 263 42.77 -9.04 14.68
N LYS A 264 41.86 -10.00 14.47
CA LYS A 264 40.89 -10.40 15.51
C LYS A 264 41.58 -10.95 16.77
N VAL A 265 42.68 -11.69 16.59
CA VAL A 265 43.45 -12.24 17.71
C VAL A 265 44.23 -11.15 18.44
N ASP A 266 44.80 -10.20 17.70
CA ASP A 266 45.53 -9.06 18.27
C ASP A 266 44.59 -8.11 19.03
N ASP A 267 43.42 -7.79 18.45
CA ASP A 267 42.37 -6.99 19.12
C ASP A 267 41.91 -7.67 20.42
N PHE A 268 41.69 -8.99 20.38
CA PHE A 268 41.34 -9.78 21.57
C PHE A 268 42.44 -9.78 22.65
N ALA A 269 43.71 -9.80 22.24
CA ALA A 269 44.83 -9.78 23.17
C ALA A 269 44.99 -8.40 23.85
N GLU A 270 44.70 -7.32 23.13
CA GLU A 270 44.73 -5.96 23.66
C GLU A 270 43.59 -5.72 24.67
N ASP A 271 42.38 -6.17 24.35
CA ASP A 271 41.22 -6.15 25.26
C ASP A 271 41.52 -6.89 26.59
N LEU A 272 42.13 -8.08 26.49
CA LEU A 272 42.47 -8.90 27.66
C LEU A 272 43.58 -8.26 28.50
N ALA A 273 44.55 -7.61 27.87
CA ALA A 273 45.62 -6.89 28.57
C ALA A 273 45.08 -5.67 29.33
N GLU A 274 44.10 -4.97 28.76
CA GLU A 274 43.43 -3.84 29.42
C GLU A 274 42.60 -4.30 30.62
N GLU A 275 41.88 -5.41 30.50
CA GLU A 275 41.13 -6.02 31.61
C GLU A 275 42.04 -6.45 32.77
N VAL A 276 43.17 -7.10 32.48
CA VAL A 276 44.17 -7.46 33.50
C VAL A 276 44.76 -6.23 34.17
N LYS A 277 45.03 -5.15 33.42
CA LYS A 277 45.55 -3.90 33.99
C LYS A 277 44.54 -3.26 34.94
N ASN A 278 43.26 -3.25 34.56
CA ASN A 278 42.18 -2.69 35.36
C ASN A 278 41.97 -3.48 36.65
N THR A 279 41.97 -4.82 36.59
CA THR A 279 41.88 -5.66 37.79
C THR A 279 43.06 -5.45 38.75
N VAL A 280 44.28 -5.30 38.24
CA VAL A 280 45.47 -4.99 39.07
C VAL A 280 45.34 -3.62 39.76
N ILE A 281 44.80 -2.62 39.06
CA ILE A 281 44.53 -1.29 39.65
C ILE A 281 43.49 -1.40 40.76
N ASP A 282 42.42 -2.16 40.55
CA ASP A 282 41.38 -2.40 41.56
C ASP A 282 41.94 -3.13 42.78
N PHE A 283 42.72 -4.20 42.59
CA PHE A 283 43.40 -4.90 43.68
C PHE A 283 44.32 -3.97 44.47
N LYS A 284 45.12 -3.12 43.78
CA LYS A 284 45.99 -2.14 44.44
C LYS A 284 45.18 -1.13 45.26
N THR A 285 44.01 -0.75 44.79
CA THR A 285 43.09 0.18 45.47
C THR A 285 42.45 -0.48 46.70
N VAL A 286 42.06 -1.74 46.59
CA VAL A 286 41.55 -2.56 47.71
C VAL A 286 42.64 -2.75 48.78
N ILE A 287 43.86 -3.11 48.38
CA ILE A 287 45.00 -3.25 49.30
C ILE A 287 45.29 -1.93 50.02
N LYS A 288 45.32 -0.79 49.30
CA LYS A 288 45.46 0.53 49.92
C LYS A 288 44.34 0.84 50.93
N LYS A 289 43.08 0.56 50.58
CA LYS A 289 41.94 0.76 51.50
C LYS A 289 42.05 -0.12 52.75
N CYS A 290 42.46 -1.38 52.61
CA CYS A 290 42.70 -2.28 53.75
C CYS A 290 43.87 -1.81 54.63
N PHE A 291 44.97 -1.35 54.03
CA PHE A 291 46.12 -0.83 54.77
C PHE A 291 45.78 0.46 55.53
N ILE A 292 45.04 1.38 54.91
CA ILE A 292 44.56 2.61 55.56
C ILE A 292 43.61 2.25 56.72
N LYS A 293 42.67 1.33 56.51
CA LYS A 293 41.73 0.91 57.56
C LYS A 293 42.45 0.27 58.76
N PHE A 294 43.50 -0.52 58.51
CA PHE A 294 44.34 -1.12 59.56
C PHE A 294 45.20 -0.07 60.30
N PHE A 295 45.76 0.90 59.57
CA PHE A 295 46.60 1.97 60.14
C PHE A 295 45.79 2.97 60.99
N PHE A 296 44.52 3.22 60.65
CA PHE A 296 43.64 4.05 61.48
C PHE A 296 43.03 3.28 62.66
N ALA A 297 42.82 1.96 62.54
CA ALA A 297 42.38 1.12 63.66
C ALA A 297 43.47 0.93 64.74
N SER A 298 44.75 0.89 64.36
CA SER A 298 45.85 0.80 65.34
C SER A 298 46.05 2.11 66.12
N LYS A 299 45.79 3.27 65.49
CA LYS A 299 45.90 4.59 66.14
C LYS A 299 44.78 4.84 67.16
N SER A 300 43.58 4.30 66.96
CA SER A 300 42.50 4.41 67.97
C SER A 300 42.76 3.53 69.20
N LEU A 301 43.43 2.37 69.03
CA LEU A 301 43.77 1.50 70.16
C LEU A 301 44.93 2.03 71.03
N SER A 302 45.87 2.79 70.45
CA SER A 302 46.95 3.42 71.23
C SER A 302 46.51 4.65 72.03
N ILE A 303 45.45 5.36 71.61
CA ILE A 303 44.94 6.53 72.35
C ILE A 303 44.04 6.09 73.53
N MET A 304 43.44 4.90 73.48
CA MET A 304 42.63 4.36 74.59
C MET A 304 43.43 3.67 75.71
N LYS A 305 44.76 3.52 75.59
CA LYS A 305 45.62 2.93 76.64
C LYS A 305 46.41 3.95 77.49
N VAL A 306 46.16 5.26 77.30
CA VAL A 306 46.78 6.34 78.12
C VAL A 306 45.76 7.04 79.02
N ILE A 307 44.49 6.59 79.03
CA ILE A 307 43.47 7.03 79.99
C ILE A 307 42.76 5.77 80.53
N ASN A 308 43.47 5.05 81.40
CA ASN A 308 42.97 4.26 82.54
C ASN A 308 44.14 3.55 83.22
#